data_AF-A0A7X6TSG0-F1
#
_entry.id   AF-A0A7X6TSG0-F1
#
_cell.length_a   1.000
_cell.length_b   1.000
_cell.length_c   1.000
_cell.angle_alpha   90.00
_cell.angle_beta   90.00
_cell.angle_gamma   90.00
#
_symmetry.space_group_name_H-M   'P 1'
#
loop_
_entity.id
_entity.type
_entity.pdbx_description
1 polymer ?
#
loop_
_entity_poly.entity_id
_entity_poly.type
_entity_poly.pdbx_seq_one_letter_code
_entity_poly.pdbx_strand_id
1 'polypeptide(L)'
;TKSPFLNNPKYLYTIYEDGKSVDMNVASIGERITYKGITFTAFEPKLYTVLQVVKDPGALFAGVGGAILLLGLLLTFYYVPQHIILEESGEEWMLYGDTEKNKDAFRLYIEEKIQQTGKWEGMNNGT
;
A
#
# COMPACT_ATOMS: atom_id res chain seq x y z
N THR A 1 10.69 -20.08 24.59
CA THR A 1 11.40 -18.82 24.84
C THR A 1 12.88 -18.99 24.55
N LYS A 2 13.34 -18.70 23.32
CA LYS A 2 14.78 -18.68 23.01
C LYS A 2 15.28 -17.28 23.33
N SER A 3 16.13 -17.17 24.35
CA SER A 3 16.72 -15.91 24.79
C SER A 3 17.55 -15.29 23.65
N PRO A 4 17.46 -13.96 23.41
CA PRO A 4 18.26 -13.26 22.41
C PRO A 4 19.75 -13.10 22.82
N PHE A 5 20.11 -13.50 24.03
CA PHE A 5 21.47 -13.42 24.54
C PHE A 5 22.29 -14.63 24.08
N LEU A 6 23.49 -14.39 23.51
CA LEU A 6 24.42 -15.46 23.15
C LEU A 6 24.87 -16.22 24.40
N ASN A 7 24.52 -17.49 24.49
CA ASN A 7 25.08 -18.41 25.48
C ASN A 7 26.32 -19.08 24.87
N ASN A 8 27.50 -18.82 25.42
CA ASN A 8 28.82 -19.24 24.91
C ASN A 8 29.13 -18.75 23.47
N PRO A 9 29.25 -17.42 23.26
CA PRO A 9 29.67 -16.85 21.98
C PRO A 9 31.03 -17.39 21.52
N LYS A 10 31.06 -17.87 20.28
CA LYS A 10 32.26 -18.34 19.58
C LYS A 10 32.44 -17.56 18.28
N TYR A 11 33.69 -17.32 17.89
CA TYR A 11 34.05 -16.66 16.64
C TYR A 11 34.57 -17.70 15.65
N LEU A 12 33.96 -17.78 14.48
CA LEU A 12 34.58 -18.45 13.34
C LEU A 12 35.53 -17.46 12.68
N TYR A 13 36.79 -17.83 12.51
CA TYR A 13 37.77 -16.99 11.83
C TYR A 13 38.42 -17.74 10.67
N THR A 14 38.93 -17.00 9.69
CA THR A 14 39.74 -17.52 8.60
C THR A 14 40.90 -16.57 8.36
N ILE A 15 42.11 -17.12 8.33
CA ILE A 15 43.34 -16.39 8.06
C ILE A 15 43.62 -16.52 6.56
N TYR A 16 43.87 -15.38 5.91
CA TYR A 16 44.25 -15.33 4.51
C TYR A 16 45.68 -14.81 4.36
N GLU A 17 46.47 -15.48 3.51
CA GLU A 17 47.81 -15.05 3.11
C GLU A 17 47.90 -15.16 1.59
N ASP A 18 48.31 -14.09 0.91
CA ASP A 18 48.35 -13.99 -0.56
C ASP A 18 47.04 -14.40 -1.26
N GLY A 19 45.90 -14.06 -0.65
CA GLY A 19 44.57 -14.38 -1.16
C GLY A 19 44.13 -15.84 -0.99
N LYS A 20 44.93 -16.70 -0.34
CA LYS A 20 44.57 -18.08 -0.03
C LYS A 20 44.24 -18.24 1.45
N SER A 21 43.20 -19.02 1.75
CA SER A 21 42.89 -19.42 3.13
C SER A 21 43.98 -20.36 3.64
N VAL A 22 44.65 -19.97 4.73
CA VAL A 22 45.77 -20.71 5.32
C VAL A 22 45.44 -21.36 6.66
N ASP A 23 44.42 -20.85 7.37
CA ASP A 23 43.90 -21.44 8.60
C ASP A 23 42.44 -21.04 8.82
N MET A 24 41.66 -21.92 9.45
CA MET A 24 40.28 -21.68 9.82
C MET A 24 39.94 -22.44 11.10
N ASN A 25 39.49 -21.74 12.14
CA ASN A 25 39.08 -22.37 13.38
C ASN A 25 38.01 -21.54 14.10
N VAL A 26 37.54 -22.07 15.22
CA VAL A 26 36.57 -21.45 16.11
C VAL A 26 37.27 -21.05 17.41
N ALA A 27 37.23 -19.77 17.75
CA ALA A 27 37.84 -19.23 18.97
C ALA A 27 36.78 -18.75 19.98
N SER A 28 37.09 -18.90 21.25
CA SER A 28 36.31 -18.35 22.37
C SER A 28 36.62 -16.86 22.56
N ILE A 29 35.74 -16.12 23.24
CA ILE A 29 36.07 -14.76 23.69
C ILE A 29 37.36 -14.80 24.53
N GLY A 30 38.31 -13.92 24.20
CA GLY A 30 39.59 -13.80 24.92
C GLY A 30 40.61 -14.89 24.61
N GLU A 31 40.29 -15.85 23.73
CA GLU A 31 41.23 -16.85 23.27
C GLU A 31 42.27 -16.22 22.33
N ARG A 32 43.55 -16.54 22.55
CA ARG A 32 44.65 -16.03 21.72
C ARG A 32 44.84 -16.93 20.51
N ILE A 33 44.69 -16.36 19.32
CA ILE A 33 44.97 -17.01 18.06
C ILE A 33 46.36 -16.58 17.63
N THR A 34 47.30 -17.53 17.50
CA THR A 34 48.68 -17.24 17.10
C THR A 34 48.97 -17.82 15.72
N TYR A 35 49.36 -16.97 14.78
CA TYR A 35 49.78 -17.38 13.42
C TYR A 35 51.06 -16.64 13.05
N LYS A 36 52.12 -17.38 12.66
CA LYS A 36 53.44 -16.84 12.28
C LYS A 36 53.99 -15.75 13.23
N GLY A 37 53.79 -15.92 14.53
CA GLY A 37 54.28 -15.00 15.56
C GLY A 37 53.40 -13.78 15.83
N ILE A 38 52.32 -13.58 15.05
CA ILE A 38 51.31 -12.55 15.32
C ILE A 38 50.20 -13.16 16.16
N THR A 39 49.78 -12.45 17.20
CA THR A 39 48.70 -12.89 18.09
C THR A 39 47.50 -11.97 17.97
N PHE A 40 46.34 -12.57 17.69
CA PHE A 40 45.05 -11.90 17.63
C PHE A 40 44.21 -12.33 18.82
N THR A 41 43.35 -11.45 19.32
CA THR A 41 42.39 -11.78 20.37
C THR A 41 41.08 -11.09 20.06
N ALA A 42 40.02 -11.88 19.93
CA ALA A 42 38.68 -11.36 19.71
C ALA A 42 38.07 -10.95 21.06
N PHE A 43 37.79 -9.66 21.19
CA PHE A 43 37.12 -9.08 22.35
C PHE A 43 35.73 -8.55 21.93
N GLU A 44 34.74 -8.75 22.78
CA GLU A 44 33.36 -8.25 22.65
C GLU A 44 32.61 -8.70 21.38
N PRO A 45 31.70 -9.68 21.46
CA PRO A 45 30.84 -10.03 20.34
C PRO A 45 29.80 -8.92 20.16
N LYS A 46 30.06 -7.96 19.28
CA LYS A 46 29.02 -7.04 18.83
C LYS A 46 28.18 -7.74 17.78
N LEU A 47 26.89 -7.86 18.06
CA LEU A 47 25.90 -8.32 17.10
C LEU A 47 25.80 -7.31 15.96
N TYR A 48 26.55 -7.53 14.89
CA TYR A 48 26.37 -6.85 13.62
C TYR A 48 25.51 -7.74 12.73
N THR A 49 24.20 -7.48 12.69
CA THR A 49 23.40 -8.01 11.60
C THR A 49 23.72 -7.21 10.35
N VAL A 50 24.07 -7.89 9.25
CA VAL A 50 24.17 -7.27 7.91
C VAL A 50 22.78 -6.86 7.39
N LEU A 51 21.71 -7.11 8.15
CA LEU A 51 20.49 -6.29 8.04
C LEU A 51 20.80 -4.90 8.60
N GLN A 52 21.45 -4.07 7.79
CA GLN A 52 21.28 -2.64 7.92
C GLN A 52 19.81 -2.35 7.60
N VAL A 53 19.12 -1.62 8.47
CA VAL A 53 17.83 -1.04 8.14
C VAL A 53 18.09 -0.05 7.01
N VAL A 54 17.95 -0.53 5.77
CA VAL A 54 18.04 0.32 4.60
C VAL A 54 16.81 1.22 4.67
N LYS A 55 17.03 2.49 5.02
CA LYS A 55 16.02 3.52 4.82
C LYS A 55 15.92 3.72 3.32
N ASP A 56 15.03 2.98 2.67
CA ASP A 56 14.76 3.14 1.24
C ASP A 56 14.12 4.51 1.01
N PRO A 57 14.83 5.47 0.39
CA PRO A 57 14.27 6.80 0.13
C PRO A 57 13.07 6.73 -0.83
N GLY A 58 12.95 5.63 -1.59
CA GLY A 58 11.84 5.34 -2.49
C GLY A 58 10.53 4.94 -1.81
N ALA A 59 10.57 4.50 -0.54
CA ALA A 59 9.38 4.00 0.16
C ALA A 59 8.29 5.06 0.29
N LEU A 60 8.67 6.33 0.47
CA LEU A 60 7.73 7.45 0.55
C LEU A 60 7.02 7.68 -0.79
N PHE A 61 7.77 7.68 -1.89
CA PHE A 61 7.21 7.88 -3.23
C PHE A 61 6.29 6.72 -3.64
N ALA A 62 6.65 5.48 -3.30
CA ALA A 62 5.79 4.31 -3.49
C ALA A 62 4.48 4.43 -2.70
N GLY A 63 4.54 4.91 -1.45
CA GLY A 63 3.34 5.16 -0.63
C GLY A 63 2.42 6.22 -1.23
N VAL A 64 2.97 7.34 -1.73
CA VAL A 64 2.19 8.38 -2.41
C VAL A 64 1.52 7.85 -3.67
N GLY A 65 2.24 7.07 -4.49
CA GLY A 65 1.67 6.44 -5.69
C GLY A 65 0.52 5.49 -5.36
N GLY A 66 0.69 4.66 -4.32
CA GLY A 66 -0.35 3.76 -3.83
C GLY A 66 -1.60 4.51 -3.35
N ALA A 67 -1.42 5.62 -2.63
CA ALA A 67 -2.54 6.45 -2.17
C ALA A 67 -3.34 7.07 -3.34
N ILE A 68 -2.65 7.56 -4.38
CA ILE A 68 -3.30 8.11 -5.59
C ILE A 68 -4.13 7.03 -6.30
N LEU A 69 -3.58 5.82 -6.45
CA LEU A 69 -4.31 4.71 -7.06
C LEU A 69 -5.56 4.31 -6.27
N LEU A 70 -5.48 4.27 -4.94
CA LEU A 70 -6.64 4.00 -4.09
C LEU A 70 -7.71 5.07 -4.24
N LEU A 71 -7.32 6.35 -4.28
CA LEU A 71 -8.26 7.45 -4.51
C LEU A 71 -8.93 7.34 -5.89
N GLY A 72 -8.17 7.06 -6.94
CA GLY A 72 -8.72 6.86 -8.29
C GLY A 72 -9.69 5.67 -8.36
N LEU A 73 -9.37 4.57 -7.68
CA LEU A 73 -10.24 3.40 -7.59
C LEU A 73 -11.57 3.74 -6.88
N LEU A 74 -11.50 4.45 -5.76
CA LEU A 74 -12.71 4.90 -5.04
C LEU A 74 -13.56 5.84 -5.91
N LEU A 75 -12.92 6.74 -6.65
CA LEU A 75 -13.62 7.68 -7.52
C LEU A 75 -14.36 6.97 -8.65
N THR A 76 -13.76 5.92 -9.23
CA THR A 76 -14.40 5.08 -10.24
C THR A 76 -15.66 4.38 -9.71
N PHE A 77 -15.66 3.95 -8.45
CA PHE A 77 -16.86 3.36 -7.85
C PHE A 77 -17.91 4.39 -7.45
N TYR A 78 -17.50 5.61 -7.12
CA TYR A 78 -18.41 6.67 -6.70
C TYR A 78 -19.09 7.37 -7.88
N TYR A 79 -18.39 7.52 -9.01
CA TYR A 79 -18.93 8.20 -10.18
C TYR A 79 -19.72 7.20 -11.04
N VAL A 80 -21.03 7.11 -10.79
CA VAL A 80 -21.96 6.38 -11.66
C VAL A 80 -22.46 7.35 -12.74
N PRO A 81 -22.10 7.18 -14.03
CA PRO A 81 -22.66 8.00 -15.09
C PRO A 81 -24.17 7.76 -15.19
N GLN A 82 -24.97 8.80 -14.99
CA GLN A 82 -26.42 8.78 -15.19
C GLN A 82 -26.72 9.55 -16.47
N HIS A 83 -27.27 8.87 -17.47
CA HIS A 83 -27.63 9.47 -18.74
C HIS A 83 -29.15 9.65 -18.79
N ILE A 84 -29.59 10.90 -18.94
CA ILE A 84 -31.00 11.26 -19.12
C ILE A 84 -31.16 11.76 -20.54
N ILE A 85 -32.00 11.10 -21.33
CA ILE A 85 -32.33 11.49 -22.70
C ILE A 85 -33.79 11.95 -22.69
N LEU A 86 -34.01 13.19 -23.14
CA LEU A 86 -35.33 13.73 -23.43
C LEU A 86 -35.57 13.59 -24.93
N GLU A 87 -36.59 12.84 -25.31
CA GLU A 87 -37.00 12.71 -26.71
C GLU A 87 -38.43 13.27 -26.85
N GLU A 88 -38.58 14.27 -27.72
CA GLU A 88 -39.86 14.88 -28.03
C GLU A 88 -40.56 14.02 -29.08
N SER A 89 -41.70 13.41 -28.73
CA SER A 89 -42.48 12.55 -29.62
C SER A 89 -43.89 13.13 -29.79
N GLY A 90 -44.03 14.06 -30.74
CA GLY A 90 -45.33 14.66 -31.06
C GLY A 90 -45.84 15.63 -29.99
N GLU A 91 -47.02 15.38 -29.43
CA GLU A 91 -47.68 16.22 -28.40
C GLU A 91 -47.30 15.84 -26.95
N GLU A 92 -46.51 14.77 -26.77
CA GLU A 92 -46.10 14.26 -25.46
C GLU A 92 -44.56 14.25 -25.33
N TRP A 93 -44.07 14.67 -24.17
CA TRP A 93 -42.65 14.63 -23.82
C TRP A 93 -42.33 13.27 -23.17
N MET A 94 -41.51 12.44 -23.83
CA MET A 94 -41.09 11.14 -23.28
C MET A 94 -39.68 11.25 -22.68
N LEU A 95 -39.58 10.97 -21.38
CA LEU A 95 -38.32 10.97 -20.63
C LEU A 95 -37.77 9.54 -20.55
N TYR A 96 -36.65 9.29 -21.24
CA TYR A 96 -35.93 8.02 -21.18
C TYR A 96 -34.64 8.20 -20.38
N GLY A 97 -34.57 7.61 -19.19
CA GLY A 97 -33.34 7.57 -18.41
C GLY A 97 -32.81 6.15 -18.33
N ASP A 98 -31.58 5.95 -18.81
CA ASP A 98 -30.87 4.69 -18.62
C ASP A 98 -29.72 4.90 -17.64
N THR A 99 -29.61 3.98 -16.68
CA THR A 99 -28.55 3.99 -15.69
C THR A 99 -27.99 2.58 -15.57
N GLU A 100 -26.65 2.48 -15.60
CA GLU A 100 -25.97 1.19 -15.50
C GLU A 100 -26.15 0.53 -14.12
N LYS A 101 -26.45 1.30 -13.06
CA LYS A 101 -26.65 0.78 -11.71
C LYS A 101 -27.83 1.44 -10.99
N ASN A 102 -28.61 0.60 -10.30
CA ASN A 102 -29.73 0.98 -9.42
C ASN A 102 -30.87 1.74 -10.12
N LYS A 103 -31.52 1.05 -11.08
CA LYS A 103 -32.64 1.56 -11.88
C LYS A 103 -33.84 1.99 -11.03
N ASP A 104 -34.09 1.32 -9.91
CA ASP A 104 -35.23 1.61 -9.04
C ASP A 104 -35.08 2.93 -8.28
N ALA A 105 -33.89 3.18 -7.71
CA ALA A 105 -33.61 4.44 -7.02
C ALA A 105 -33.63 5.64 -7.98
N PHE A 106 -33.13 5.44 -9.21
CA PHE A 106 -33.18 6.46 -10.24
C PHE A 106 -34.63 6.75 -10.70
N ARG A 107 -35.46 5.71 -10.87
CA ARG A 107 -36.88 5.88 -11.21
C ARG A 107 -37.63 6.68 -10.13
N LEU A 108 -37.43 6.34 -8.86
CA LEU A 108 -38.03 7.07 -7.73
C LEU A 108 -37.59 8.54 -7.69
N TYR A 109 -36.31 8.83 -7.94
CA TYR A 109 -35.79 10.19 -8.00
C TYR A 109 -36.44 11.01 -9.13
N ILE A 110 -36.61 10.42 -10.31
CA ILE A 110 -37.26 11.07 -11.45
C ILE A 110 -38.76 11.29 -11.19
N GLU A 111 -39.47 10.28 -10.66
CA GLU A 111 -40.89 10.40 -10.28
C GLU A 111 -41.11 11.52 -9.24
N GLU A 112 -40.26 11.60 -8.21
CA GLU A 112 -40.31 12.66 -7.21
C GLU A 112 -40.10 14.04 -7.85
N LYS A 113 -39.09 14.18 -8.72
CA LYS A 113 -38.81 15.44 -9.42
C LYS A 113 -39.94 15.87 -10.34
N ILE A 114 -40.58 14.94 -11.06
CA ILE A 114 -41.73 15.24 -11.94
C ILE A 114 -42.94 15.69 -11.11
N GLN A 115 -43.24 15.02 -10.00
CA GLN A 115 -44.37 15.41 -9.13
C GLN A 115 -44.18 16.79 -8.49
N GLN A 116 -42.95 17.15 -8.12
CA GLN A 116 -42.65 18.49 -7.61
C GLN A 116 -42.90 19.57 -8.68
N THR A 117 -42.50 19.33 -9.92
CA THR A 117 -42.72 20.26 -11.04
C THR A 117 -44.20 20.36 -11.40
N GLY A 118 -44.93 19.25 -11.49
CA GLY A 118 -46.37 19.24 -11.78
C GLY A 118 -47.23 19.90 -10.69
N LYS A 119 -46.83 19.79 -9.40
CA LYS A 119 -47.47 20.55 -8.32
C LYS A 119 -47.20 22.05 -8.38
N TRP A 120 -46.06 22.46 -8.92
CA TRP A 120 -45.69 23.87 -9.08
C TRP A 120 -46.52 24.56 -10.16
N GLU A 121 -46.79 23.86 -11.28
CA GLU A 121 -47.71 24.35 -12.33
C GLU A 121 -49.17 24.38 -11.86
N GLY A 122 -49.61 23.38 -11.09
CA GLY A 122 -50.97 23.34 -10.51
C GLY A 122 -51.26 24.44 -9.48
N MET A 123 -50.23 25.02 -8.85
CA MET A 123 -50.37 26.14 -7.92
C MET A 123 -50.37 27.53 -8.59
N ASN A 124 -49.92 27.64 -9.86
CA ASN A 124 -49.87 28.91 -10.59
C ASN A 124 -51.11 29.20 -11.46
N ASN A 125 -52.03 28.25 -11.60
CA ASN A 125 -53.25 28.39 -12.42
C ASN A 125 -54.51 28.73 -11.60
N GLY A 126 -54.35 29.38 -10.44
CA GLY A 126 -55.42 29.80 -9.55
C GLY A 126 -55.39 31.30 -9.26
N THR A 127 -55.67 32.12 -10.27
CA THR A 127 -56.07 33.54 -10.14
C THR A 127 -57.20 33.85 -11.10
#